data_AF-A0A7W5UC82-F1
#
_entry.id   AF-A0A7W5UC82-F1
#
_cell.length_a   1.000
_cell.length_b   1.000
_cell.length_c   1.000
_cell.angle_alpha   90.00
_cell.angle_beta   90.00
_cell.angle_gamma   90.00
#
_symmetry.space_group_name_H-M   'P 1'
#
loop_
_entity.id
_entity.type
_entity.pdbx_description
1 polymer ?
#
loop_
_entity_poly.entity_id
_entity_poly.type
_entity_poly.pdbx_seq_one_letter_code
_entity_poly.pdbx_strand_id
1 'polypeptide(L)'
;MALFADYKAEVPCNYRSELERWRLSMKWDRAPKSGDQDEDLLGRIAAGDVSAMRMMVARQLPRIVAVATRMLGDAAEAEDVAQETFLRIWRNAGGWRQRNARFSTWVHRVAINLCYDRLRRRKDVLAEHPPDIEYEGPAPDADLMSEDDPSRRVERALQMIASRQREAIILVYYQALSNVEAAEVMDVSVDALESLLARGRRSLQGLLLKDEGDG
;
A
#
# COMPACT_ATOMS: atom_id res chain seq x y z
N MET A 1 17.64 2.38 -11.67
CA MET A 1 18.33 1.34 -12.49
C MET A 1 19.68 0.95 -11.89
N ALA A 2 20.46 1.86 -11.31
CA ALA A 2 21.76 1.51 -10.69
C ALA A 2 21.65 0.69 -9.39
N LEU A 3 20.71 1.00 -8.49
CA LEU A 3 20.52 0.30 -7.21
C LEU A 3 20.11 -1.19 -7.30
N PHE A 4 19.76 -1.69 -8.49
CA PHE A 4 19.37 -3.09 -8.71
C PHE A 4 20.50 -3.95 -9.29
N ALA A 5 21.53 -3.34 -9.87
CA ALA A 5 22.67 -4.08 -10.42
C ALA A 5 23.49 -4.73 -9.30
N ASP A 6 23.66 -4.03 -8.18
CA ASP A 6 24.39 -4.53 -7.01
C ASP A 6 23.61 -5.61 -6.23
N TYR A 7 22.27 -5.67 -6.37
CA TYR A 7 21.40 -6.62 -5.67
C TYR A 7 21.39 -8.04 -6.27
N LYS A 8 21.76 -8.21 -7.55
CA LYS A 8 21.77 -9.53 -8.23
C LYS A 8 22.87 -10.48 -7.74
N ALA A 9 23.87 -9.98 -7.01
CA ALA A 9 25.06 -10.74 -6.62
C ALA A 9 24.91 -11.56 -5.33
N GLU A 10 24.00 -11.20 -4.43
CA GLU A 10 23.84 -11.83 -3.11
C GLU A 10 22.73 -12.89 -3.02
N VAL A 11 21.99 -13.12 -4.11
CA VAL A 11 20.86 -14.06 -4.14
C VAL A 11 21.29 -15.41 -4.78
N PRO A 12 21.08 -16.56 -4.10
CA PRO A 12 21.39 -17.87 -4.66
C PRO A 12 20.66 -18.12 -6.00
N CYS A 13 21.36 -18.80 -6.93
CA CYS A 13 21.00 -18.94 -8.35
C CYS A 13 19.60 -19.55 -8.61
N ASN A 14 19.09 -20.36 -7.68
CA ASN A 14 17.78 -21.02 -7.76
C ASN A 14 16.58 -20.05 -7.58
N TYR A 15 16.74 -18.93 -6.87
CA TYR A 15 15.65 -17.97 -6.60
C TYR A 15 15.55 -16.83 -7.61
N ARG A 16 16.51 -16.72 -8.53
CA ARG A 16 16.56 -15.65 -9.53
C ARG A 16 15.39 -15.74 -10.52
N SER A 17 14.92 -16.94 -10.85
CA SER A 17 13.83 -17.19 -11.80
C SER A 17 12.44 -17.00 -11.19
N GLU A 18 12.27 -17.20 -9.88
CA GLU A 18 11.02 -16.95 -9.15
C GLU A 18 10.85 -15.48 -8.81
N LEU A 19 11.92 -14.79 -8.40
CA LEU A 19 11.92 -13.34 -8.23
C LEU A 19 11.74 -12.61 -9.58
N GLU A 20 12.30 -13.12 -10.68
CA GLU A 20 12.02 -12.60 -12.03
C GLU A 20 10.59 -12.93 -12.49
N ARG A 21 10.04 -14.12 -12.19
CA ARG A 21 8.62 -14.46 -12.42
C ARG A 21 7.69 -13.55 -11.64
N TRP A 22 8.01 -13.24 -10.39
CA TRP A 22 7.29 -12.27 -9.57
C TRP A 22 7.35 -10.86 -10.15
N ARG A 23 8.55 -10.40 -10.55
CA ARG A 23 8.75 -9.11 -11.22
C ARG A 23 7.92 -8.99 -12.52
N LEU A 24 7.81 -10.09 -13.28
CA LEU A 24 7.05 -10.17 -14.53
C LEU A 24 5.54 -10.31 -14.30
N SER A 25 5.13 -11.08 -13.28
CA SER A 25 3.73 -11.26 -12.85
C SER A 25 3.11 -9.94 -12.36
N MET A 26 3.87 -9.15 -11.60
CA MET A 26 3.42 -7.87 -11.04
C MET A 26 3.29 -6.70 -12.04
N LYS A 27 3.58 -6.90 -13.35
CA LYS A 27 3.62 -5.83 -14.37
C LYS A 27 4.31 -4.54 -13.84
N TRP A 28 5.57 -4.70 -13.46
CA TRP A 28 6.47 -3.64 -12.97
C TRP A 28 6.65 -2.44 -13.92
N ASP A 29 6.27 -2.59 -15.19
CA ASP A 29 6.38 -1.51 -16.18
C ASP A 29 5.12 -0.65 -16.18
N ARG A 30 5.19 0.45 -15.41
CA ARG A 30 4.41 1.70 -15.55
C ARG A 30 2.88 1.51 -15.70
N ALA A 31 2.14 1.64 -14.60
CA ALA A 31 0.72 1.96 -14.70
C ALA A 31 0.53 3.37 -15.31
N PRO A 32 -0.49 3.60 -16.15
CA PRO A 32 -0.73 4.88 -16.80
C PRO A 32 -1.11 5.96 -15.79
N LYS A 33 -0.58 7.18 -16.00
CA LYS A 33 -0.85 8.37 -15.19
C LYS A 33 -2.28 8.87 -15.42
N SER A 34 -3.08 9.03 -14.36
CA SER A 34 -4.48 9.51 -14.41
C SER A 34 -4.65 11.04 -14.24
N GLY A 35 -3.55 11.80 -14.29
CA GLY A 35 -3.45 13.17 -13.77
C GLY A 35 -4.52 14.16 -14.23
N ASP A 36 -4.79 14.26 -15.54
CA ASP A 36 -5.56 15.40 -16.06
C ASP A 36 -7.07 15.29 -15.82
N GLN A 37 -7.61 14.08 -15.73
CA GLN A 37 -9.05 13.86 -15.53
C GLN A 37 -9.47 13.94 -14.07
N ASP A 38 -8.58 13.59 -13.14
CA ASP A 38 -8.91 13.58 -11.72
C ASP A 38 -8.92 15.03 -11.15
N GLU A 39 -8.15 15.95 -11.74
CA GLU A 39 -8.14 17.37 -11.36
C GLU A 39 -9.42 18.11 -11.78
N ASP A 40 -9.96 17.85 -12.97
CA ASP A 40 -11.26 18.42 -13.42
C ASP A 40 -12.40 18.00 -12.50
N LEU A 41 -12.46 16.71 -12.16
CA LEU A 41 -13.46 16.18 -11.23
C LEU A 41 -13.38 16.88 -9.88
N LEU A 42 -12.19 17.20 -9.39
CA LEU A 42 -12.02 17.88 -8.11
C LEU A 42 -12.53 19.32 -8.13
N GLY A 43 -12.29 20.07 -9.21
CA GLY A 43 -12.86 21.41 -9.38
C GLY A 43 -14.38 21.40 -9.34
N ARG A 44 -14.99 20.38 -9.94
CA ARG A 44 -16.45 20.17 -9.91
C ARG A 44 -16.95 19.73 -8.52
N ILE A 45 -16.22 18.85 -7.83
CA ILE A 45 -16.54 18.47 -6.44
C ILE A 45 -16.46 19.69 -5.52
N ALA A 46 -15.49 20.57 -5.70
CA ALA A 46 -15.36 21.82 -4.94
C ALA A 46 -16.57 22.75 -5.15
N ALA A 47 -17.20 22.70 -6.31
CA ALA A 47 -18.45 23.41 -6.61
C ALA A 47 -19.72 22.68 -6.12
N GLY A 48 -19.59 21.53 -5.45
CA GLY A 48 -20.72 20.74 -4.94
C GLY A 48 -21.32 19.75 -5.95
N ASP A 49 -20.65 19.45 -7.06
CA ASP A 49 -21.14 18.50 -8.06
C ASP A 49 -21.07 17.05 -7.54
N VAL A 50 -22.22 16.52 -7.14
CA VAL A 50 -22.38 15.15 -6.65
C VAL A 50 -22.07 14.12 -7.76
N SER A 51 -22.32 14.44 -9.02
CA SER A 51 -22.02 13.54 -10.15
C SER A 51 -20.50 13.39 -10.32
N ALA A 52 -19.75 14.48 -10.20
CA ALA A 52 -18.29 14.46 -10.21
C ALA A 52 -17.73 13.61 -9.05
N MET A 53 -18.33 13.69 -7.86
CA MET A 53 -17.95 12.84 -6.74
C MET A 53 -18.19 11.36 -7.02
N ARG A 54 -19.34 10.99 -7.62
CA ARG A 54 -19.62 9.60 -8.01
C ARG A 54 -18.62 9.07 -9.02
N MET A 55 -18.25 9.88 -10.02
CA MET A 55 -17.23 9.53 -11.01
C MET A 55 -15.87 9.31 -10.35
N MET A 56 -15.50 10.17 -9.39
CA MET A 56 -14.26 10.03 -8.62
C MET A 56 -14.24 8.72 -7.81
N VAL A 57 -15.31 8.45 -7.08
CA VAL A 57 -15.46 7.21 -6.29
C VAL A 57 -15.33 5.99 -7.19
N ALA A 58 -16.06 5.93 -8.31
CA ALA A 58 -16.02 4.79 -9.22
C ALA A 58 -14.60 4.51 -9.76
N ARG A 59 -13.78 5.55 -9.95
CA ARG A 59 -12.41 5.43 -10.46
C ARG A 59 -11.40 5.02 -9.39
N GLN A 60 -11.51 5.61 -8.20
CA GLN A 60 -10.48 5.50 -7.17
C GLN A 60 -10.78 4.45 -6.10
N LEU A 61 -12.05 4.06 -5.92
CA LEU A 61 -12.46 3.12 -4.87
C LEU A 61 -11.71 1.77 -4.96
N PRO A 62 -11.59 1.10 -6.14
CA PRO A 62 -10.87 -0.17 -6.22
C PRO A 62 -9.40 -0.03 -5.80
N ARG A 63 -8.76 1.10 -6.11
CA ARG A 63 -7.35 1.37 -5.77
C ARG A 63 -7.20 1.62 -4.27
N ILE A 64 -8.07 2.42 -3.68
CA ILE A 64 -8.03 2.74 -2.24
C ILE A 64 -8.30 1.49 -1.40
N VAL A 65 -9.33 0.70 -1.74
CA VAL A 65 -9.63 -0.57 -1.04
C VAL A 65 -8.46 -1.53 -1.17
N ALA A 66 -7.88 -1.65 -2.37
CA ALA A 66 -6.70 -2.48 -2.61
C ALA A 66 -5.47 -2.06 -1.78
N VAL A 67 -5.24 -0.75 -1.59
CA VAL A 67 -4.18 -0.24 -0.70
C VAL A 67 -4.48 -0.57 0.75
N ALA A 68 -5.69 -0.23 1.21
CA ALA A 68 -6.07 -0.35 2.61
C ALA A 68 -6.09 -1.81 3.05
N THR A 69 -6.57 -2.73 2.21
CA THR A 69 -6.54 -4.17 2.45
C THR A 69 -5.11 -4.66 2.63
N ARG A 70 -4.18 -4.24 1.77
CA ARG A 70 -2.76 -4.63 1.89
C ARG A 70 -2.04 -3.95 3.06
N MET A 71 -2.51 -2.79 3.50
CA MET A 71 -1.95 -2.12 4.68
C MET A 71 -2.44 -2.76 5.98
N LEU A 72 -3.74 -3.09 6.07
CA LEU A 72 -4.43 -3.45 7.30
C LEU A 72 -4.64 -4.96 7.49
N GLY A 73 -4.65 -5.73 6.40
CA GLY A 73 -4.98 -7.16 6.42
C GLY A 73 -6.44 -7.47 6.74
N ASP A 74 -7.32 -6.46 6.66
CA ASP A 74 -8.73 -6.53 7.06
C ASP A 74 -9.60 -5.81 6.03
N ALA A 75 -10.57 -6.52 5.45
CA ALA A 75 -11.44 -6.00 4.40
C ALA A 75 -12.47 -4.98 4.92
N ALA A 76 -13.03 -5.21 6.11
CA ALA A 76 -14.01 -4.29 6.71
C ALA A 76 -13.35 -2.97 7.08
N GLU A 77 -12.16 -3.00 7.71
CA GLU A 77 -11.42 -1.76 7.97
C GLU A 77 -10.98 -1.07 6.68
N ALA A 78 -10.67 -1.82 5.62
CA ALA A 78 -10.31 -1.25 4.32
C ALA A 78 -11.49 -0.50 3.68
N GLU A 79 -12.70 -1.03 3.77
CA GLU A 79 -13.91 -0.34 3.34
C GLU A 79 -14.15 0.93 4.14
N ASP A 80 -13.97 0.89 5.46
CA ASP A 80 -14.09 2.09 6.30
C ASP A 80 -13.02 3.15 5.98
N VAL A 81 -11.76 2.75 5.72
CA VAL A 81 -10.72 3.66 5.21
C VAL A 81 -11.20 4.33 3.93
N ALA A 82 -11.74 3.56 2.98
CA ALA A 82 -12.17 4.09 1.70
C ALA A 82 -13.31 5.09 1.86
N GLN A 83 -14.33 4.76 2.65
CA GLN A 83 -15.44 5.65 2.95
C GLN A 83 -14.97 6.96 3.57
N GLU A 84 -14.15 6.89 4.63
CA GLU A 84 -13.62 8.08 5.31
C GLU A 84 -12.70 8.90 4.38
N THR A 85 -11.94 8.25 3.50
CA THR A 85 -11.13 8.93 2.49
C THR A 85 -12.00 9.79 1.58
N PHE A 86 -13.09 9.24 1.04
CA PHE A 86 -14.01 9.99 0.17
C PHE A 86 -14.78 11.09 0.91
N LEU A 87 -15.15 10.88 2.17
CA LEU A 87 -15.74 11.93 3.00
C LEU A 87 -14.76 13.10 3.22
N ARG A 88 -13.48 12.81 3.46
CA ARG A 88 -12.44 13.84 3.58
C ARG A 88 -12.19 14.55 2.25
N ILE A 89 -12.25 13.84 1.13
CA ILE A 89 -12.17 14.47 -0.20
C ILE A 89 -13.30 15.47 -0.38
N TRP A 90 -14.55 15.05 -0.14
CA TRP A 90 -15.73 15.91 -0.27
C TRP A 90 -15.63 17.17 0.61
N ARG A 91 -15.26 17.01 1.88
CA ARG A 91 -15.16 18.14 2.83
C ARG A 91 -14.03 19.12 2.50
N ASN A 92 -12.92 18.62 1.96
CA ASN A 92 -11.72 19.44 1.75
C ASN A 92 -11.55 19.92 0.30
N ALA A 93 -12.39 19.45 -0.64
CA ALA A 93 -12.28 19.82 -2.06
C ALA A 93 -12.30 21.33 -2.29
N GLY A 94 -13.16 22.07 -1.57
CA GLY A 94 -13.24 23.54 -1.69
C GLY A 94 -11.98 24.30 -1.23
N GLY A 95 -11.13 23.68 -0.39
CA GLY A 95 -9.88 24.26 0.07
C GLY A 95 -8.66 23.85 -0.76
N TRP A 96 -8.82 22.93 -1.71
CA TRP A 96 -7.71 22.42 -2.49
C TRP A 96 -7.23 23.48 -3.50
N ARG A 97 -5.99 23.94 -3.32
CA ARG A 97 -5.31 24.82 -4.27
C ARG A 97 -4.26 23.99 -5.02
N GLN A 98 -4.30 24.05 -6.36
CA GLN A 98 -3.41 23.39 -7.34
C GLN A 98 -1.91 23.71 -7.22
N ARG A 99 -1.38 24.03 -6.04
CA ARG A 99 -0.05 24.63 -5.95
C ARG A 99 1.10 23.64 -5.94
N ASN A 100 0.99 22.45 -5.33
CA ASN A 100 2.20 21.65 -5.04
C ASN A 100 2.11 20.13 -5.17
N ALA A 101 0.93 19.51 -5.30
CA ALA A 101 0.82 18.04 -5.32
C ALA A 101 -0.32 17.57 -6.24
N ARG A 102 -0.07 16.48 -6.98
CA ARG A 102 -1.10 15.83 -7.79
C ARG A 102 -2.23 15.32 -6.90
N PHE A 103 -3.46 15.42 -7.40
CA PHE A 103 -4.62 14.94 -6.66
C PHE A 103 -4.52 13.45 -6.30
N SER A 104 -4.04 12.60 -7.21
CA SER A 104 -3.82 11.17 -6.93
C SER A 104 -2.88 10.95 -5.74
N THR A 105 -1.78 11.71 -5.66
CA THR A 105 -0.84 11.70 -4.53
C THR A 105 -1.53 12.09 -3.22
N TRP A 106 -2.37 13.14 -3.25
CA TRP A 106 -3.11 13.57 -2.07
C TRP A 106 -4.12 12.53 -1.59
N VAL A 107 -4.88 11.91 -2.49
CA VAL A 107 -5.84 10.84 -2.15
C VAL A 107 -5.13 9.65 -1.51
N HIS A 108 -4.02 9.20 -2.09
CA HIS A 108 -3.21 8.14 -1.50
C HIS A 108 -2.67 8.51 -0.12
N ARG A 109 -2.23 9.76 0.09
CA ARG A 109 -1.79 10.26 1.40
C ARG A 109 -2.92 10.20 2.43
N VAL A 110 -4.13 10.64 2.07
CA VAL A 110 -5.28 10.57 2.99
C VAL A 110 -5.58 9.11 3.38
N ALA A 111 -5.66 8.20 2.41
CA ALA A 111 -5.96 6.79 2.66
C ALA A 111 -4.88 6.11 3.52
N ILE A 112 -3.60 6.37 3.25
CA ILE A 112 -2.49 5.76 3.97
C ILE A 112 -2.38 6.31 5.39
N ASN A 113 -2.57 7.61 5.59
CA ASN A 113 -2.59 8.19 6.93
C ASN A 113 -3.70 7.56 7.79
N LEU A 114 -4.88 7.34 7.22
CA LEU A 114 -5.97 6.62 7.88
C LEU A 114 -5.59 5.17 8.24
N CYS A 115 -4.88 4.47 7.36
CA CYS A 115 -4.36 3.14 7.66
C CYS A 115 -3.35 3.18 8.82
N TYR A 116 -2.45 4.16 8.84
CA TYR A 116 -1.49 4.33 9.93
C TYR A 116 -2.16 4.63 11.26
N ASP A 117 -3.14 5.53 11.26
CA ASP A 117 -3.88 5.87 12.48
C ASP A 117 -4.53 4.61 13.07
N ARG A 118 -5.08 3.72 12.23
CA ARG A 118 -5.62 2.42 12.68
C ARG A 118 -4.54 1.48 13.18
N LEU A 119 -3.44 1.28 12.44
CA LEU A 119 -2.33 0.42 12.86
C LEU A 119 -1.70 0.89 14.17
N ARG A 120 -1.58 2.21 14.36
CA ARG A 120 -1.08 2.80 15.61
C ARG A 120 -2.03 2.51 16.77
N ARG A 121 -3.35 2.74 16.59
CA ARG A 121 -4.36 2.43 17.61
C ARG A 121 -4.37 0.94 17.97
N ARG A 122 -4.26 0.04 17.00
CA ARG A 122 -4.14 -1.42 17.24
C ARG A 122 -2.95 -1.73 18.14
N LYS A 123 -1.79 -1.11 17.89
CA LYS A 123 -0.59 -1.28 18.71
C LYS A 123 -0.76 -0.71 20.12
N ASP A 124 -1.38 0.46 20.25
CA ASP A 124 -1.60 1.10 21.55
C ASP A 124 -2.57 0.25 22.41
N VAL A 125 -3.64 -0.27 21.82
CA VAL A 125 -4.58 -1.20 22.51
C VAL A 125 -3.87 -2.48 22.96
N LEU A 126 -3.04 -3.09 22.11
CA LEU A 126 -2.24 -4.27 22.48
C LEU A 126 -1.22 -4.00 23.59
N ALA A 127 -0.74 -2.75 23.70
CA ALA A 127 0.20 -2.36 24.76
C ALA A 127 -0.50 -2.07 26.10
N GLU A 128 -1.72 -1.51 26.05
CA GLU A 128 -2.54 -1.21 27.23
C GLU A 128 -3.28 -2.46 27.76
N HIS A 129 -3.70 -3.33 26.85
CA HIS A 129 -4.38 -4.59 27.13
C HIS A 129 -3.64 -5.73 26.42
N PRO A 130 -2.43 -6.10 26.90
CA PRO A 130 -1.77 -7.29 26.40
C PRO A 130 -2.71 -8.49 26.59
N PRO A 131 -2.99 -9.28 25.55
CA PRO A 131 -3.84 -10.45 25.71
C PRO A 131 -3.21 -11.42 26.72
N ASP A 132 -4.01 -11.99 27.63
CA ASP A 132 -3.59 -13.07 28.56
C ASP A 132 -3.37 -14.42 27.82
N ILE A 133 -3.07 -14.37 26.54
CA ILE A 133 -2.93 -15.51 25.64
C ILE A 133 -1.63 -15.30 24.87
N GLU A 134 -0.79 -16.33 24.81
CA GLU A 134 0.41 -16.35 23.96
C GLU A 134 0.04 -15.83 22.57
N TYR A 135 0.65 -14.70 22.19
CA TYR A 135 0.35 -13.98 20.97
C TYR A 135 0.81 -14.79 19.75
N GLU A 136 -0.08 -15.64 19.24
CA GLU A 136 -0.07 -16.06 17.84
C GLU A 136 -0.73 -14.90 17.07
N GLY A 137 -0.05 -14.37 16.05
CA GLY A 137 -0.45 -13.14 15.36
C GLY A 137 -1.87 -13.16 14.80
N PRO A 138 -2.43 -12.02 14.39
CA PRO A 138 -3.83 -11.94 13.98
C PRO A 138 -4.08 -12.93 12.82
N ALA A 139 -4.94 -13.91 13.06
CA ALA A 139 -5.56 -14.70 12.01
C ALA A 139 -6.72 -13.85 11.45
N PRO A 140 -6.64 -13.34 10.20
CA PRO A 140 -7.85 -12.93 9.51
C PRO A 140 -8.56 -14.20 9.06
N ASP A 141 -9.86 -14.27 9.30
CA ASP A 141 -10.78 -15.37 8.95
C ASP A 141 -10.27 -16.22 7.78
N ALA A 142 -9.70 -17.37 8.12
CA ALA A 142 -9.22 -18.37 7.19
C ALA A 142 -10.42 -19.20 6.71
N ASP A 143 -11.32 -18.59 5.96
CA ASP A 143 -12.36 -19.34 5.26
C ASP A 143 -11.73 -20.05 4.05
N LEU A 144 -11.49 -21.35 4.27
CA LEU A 144 -11.52 -22.49 3.36
C LEU A 144 -11.32 -22.21 1.85
N MET A 145 -10.12 -21.76 1.44
CA MET A 145 -9.60 -21.99 0.08
C MET A 145 -8.07 -22.10 0.12
N SER A 146 -7.57 -23.15 -0.56
CA SER A 146 -6.22 -23.75 -0.56
C SER A 146 -5.06 -22.91 -0.02
N GLU A 147 -4.31 -23.50 0.92
CA GLU A 147 -3.07 -22.96 1.53
C GLU A 147 -1.95 -22.66 0.50
N ASP A 148 -2.06 -23.19 -0.71
CA ASP A 148 -1.07 -23.08 -1.80
C ASP A 148 -1.21 -21.83 -2.70
N ASP A 149 -2.14 -20.89 -2.46
CA ASP A 149 -2.23 -19.68 -3.30
C ASP A 149 -0.99 -18.77 -3.09
N PRO A 150 -0.11 -18.60 -4.11
CA PRO A 150 1.07 -17.76 -4.00
C PRO A 150 0.71 -16.31 -3.64
N SER A 151 -0.48 -15.84 -4.02
CA SER A 151 -0.98 -14.48 -3.74
C SER A 151 -1.21 -14.25 -2.25
N ARG A 152 -1.79 -15.23 -1.54
CA ARG A 152 -2.01 -15.17 -0.09
C ARG A 152 -0.68 -15.21 0.68
N ARG A 153 0.30 -15.98 0.21
CA ARG A 153 1.66 -15.99 0.80
C ARG A 153 2.31 -14.61 0.76
N VAL A 154 2.18 -13.90 -0.36
CA VAL A 154 2.64 -12.49 -0.49
C VAL A 154 1.96 -11.60 0.53
N GLU A 155 0.63 -11.69 0.61
CA GLU A 155 -0.17 -10.80 1.45
C GLU A 155 0.15 -11.01 2.93
N ARG A 156 0.28 -12.27 3.38
CA ARG A 156 0.76 -12.60 4.73
C ARG A 156 2.16 -12.07 4.99
N ALA A 157 3.11 -12.31 4.09
CA ALA A 157 4.47 -11.83 4.25
C ALA A 157 4.54 -10.29 4.28
N LEU A 158 3.71 -9.60 3.48
CA LEU A 158 3.53 -8.15 3.58
C LEU A 158 2.96 -7.75 4.94
N GLN A 159 2.04 -8.51 5.55
CA GLN A 159 1.53 -8.23 6.90
C GLN A 159 2.59 -8.40 8.01
N MET A 160 3.70 -9.07 7.74
CA MET A 160 4.76 -9.29 8.74
C MET A 160 5.90 -8.27 8.66
N ILE A 161 6.08 -7.57 7.54
CA ILE A 161 7.12 -6.52 7.46
C ILE A 161 6.69 -5.25 8.20
N ALA A 162 7.68 -4.48 8.65
CA ALA A 162 7.46 -3.21 9.34
C ALA A 162 6.58 -2.26 8.50
N SER A 163 5.62 -1.58 9.14
CA SER A 163 4.59 -0.76 8.47
C SER A 163 5.16 0.26 7.47
N ARG A 164 6.22 0.99 7.85
CA ARG A 164 6.91 1.96 6.97
C ARG A 164 7.58 1.34 5.75
N GLN A 165 8.03 0.08 5.85
CA GLN A 165 8.59 -0.65 4.71
C GLN A 165 7.47 -1.15 3.79
N ARG A 166 6.36 -1.63 4.37
CA ARG A 166 5.16 -2.05 3.66
C ARG A 166 4.53 -0.93 2.86
N GLU A 167 4.37 0.24 3.48
CA GLU A 167 3.85 1.43 2.83
C GLU A 167 4.67 1.78 1.58
N ALA A 168 6.00 1.84 1.70
CA ALA A 168 6.87 2.15 0.57
C ALA A 168 6.69 1.16 -0.58
N ILE A 169 6.62 -0.15 -0.27
CA ILE A 169 6.37 -1.22 -1.24
C ILE A 169 5.00 -1.04 -1.91
N ILE A 170 3.95 -0.78 -1.15
CA ILE A 170 2.59 -0.61 -1.68
C ILE A 170 2.50 0.60 -2.59
N LEU A 171 3.06 1.74 -2.19
CA LEU A 171 3.03 2.97 -2.98
C LEU A 171 3.75 2.83 -4.32
N VAL A 172 4.96 2.27 -4.31
CA VAL A 172 5.77 2.20 -5.52
C VAL A 172 5.32 1.06 -6.43
N TYR A 173 4.97 -0.10 -5.88
CA TYR A 173 4.73 -1.30 -6.69
C TYR A 173 3.26 -1.60 -6.96
N TYR A 174 2.37 -1.30 -6.02
CA TYR A 174 0.94 -1.55 -6.21
C TYR A 174 0.20 -0.32 -6.73
N GLN A 175 0.62 0.88 -6.32
CA GLN A 175 0.05 2.14 -6.82
C GLN A 175 0.82 2.74 -7.99
N ALA A 176 1.97 2.15 -8.34
CA ALA A 176 2.83 2.59 -9.43
C ALA A 176 3.22 4.08 -9.34
N LEU A 177 3.32 4.61 -8.11
CA LEU A 177 3.84 5.96 -7.90
C LEU A 177 5.34 5.98 -8.19
N SER A 178 5.82 7.11 -8.73
CA SER A 178 7.26 7.34 -8.80
C SER A 178 7.87 7.44 -7.40
N ASN A 179 9.19 7.19 -7.28
CA ASN A 179 9.89 7.36 -6.00
C ASN A 179 9.69 8.78 -5.43
N VAL A 180 9.63 9.80 -6.30
CA VAL A 180 9.39 11.18 -5.87
C VAL A 180 7.98 11.34 -5.29
N GLU A 181 6.96 10.87 -6.01
CA GLU A 181 5.56 10.93 -5.53
C GLU A 181 5.37 10.13 -4.24
N ALA A 182 5.92 8.91 -4.15
CA ALA A 182 5.83 8.09 -2.96
C ALA A 182 6.56 8.71 -1.75
N ALA A 183 7.75 9.27 -1.95
CA ALA A 183 8.47 9.97 -0.89
C ALA A 183 7.68 11.19 -0.39
N GLU A 184 7.02 11.90 -1.31
CA GLU A 184 6.12 12.99 -0.97
C GLU A 184 4.93 12.49 -0.16
N VAL A 185 4.25 11.40 -0.56
CA VAL A 185 3.13 10.81 0.20
C VAL A 185 3.57 10.51 1.64
N MET A 186 4.73 9.89 1.78
CA MET A 186 5.29 9.39 3.04
C MET A 186 5.91 10.47 3.93
N ASP A 187 6.05 11.70 3.41
CA ASP A 187 6.76 12.83 4.02
C ASP A 187 8.21 12.49 4.41
N VAL A 188 8.96 11.94 3.45
CA VAL A 188 10.38 11.56 3.62
C VAL A 188 11.22 12.00 2.41
N SER A 189 12.55 11.95 2.53
CA SER A 189 13.44 12.14 1.37
C SER A 189 13.37 10.93 0.42
N VAL A 190 13.70 11.14 -0.86
CA VAL A 190 13.80 10.05 -1.84
C VAL A 190 14.80 8.98 -1.40
N ASP A 191 15.95 9.39 -0.84
CA ASP A 191 16.96 8.46 -0.31
C ASP A 191 16.43 7.61 0.87
N ALA A 192 15.64 8.23 1.75
CA ALA A 192 14.99 7.52 2.85
C ALA A 192 13.95 6.53 2.34
N LEU A 193 13.17 6.90 1.31
CA LEU A 193 12.27 5.97 0.62
C LEU A 193 13.03 4.80 0.01
N GLU A 194 14.13 5.05 -0.71
CA GLU A 194 14.94 3.99 -1.33
C GLU A 194 15.51 3.02 -0.28
N SER A 195 15.93 3.56 0.87
CA SER A 195 16.35 2.77 2.03
C SER A 195 15.22 1.91 2.61
N LEU A 196 14.00 2.45 2.70
CA LEU A 196 12.81 1.71 3.14
C LEU A 196 12.46 0.59 2.16
N LEU A 197 12.48 0.87 0.86
CA LEU A 197 12.23 -0.11 -0.19
C LEU A 197 13.28 -1.23 -0.16
N ALA A 198 14.56 -0.89 -0.02
CA ALA A 198 15.63 -1.88 0.05
C ALA A 198 15.46 -2.82 1.25
N ARG A 199 15.18 -2.27 2.43
CA ARG A 199 14.92 -3.08 3.64
C ARG A 199 13.65 -3.90 3.50
N GLY A 200 12.56 -3.32 3.01
CA GLY A 200 11.29 -4.00 2.82
C GLY A 200 11.40 -5.19 1.87
N ARG A 201 12.10 -5.06 0.75
CA ARG A 201 12.35 -6.16 -0.20
C ARG A 201 13.14 -7.29 0.45
N ARG A 202 14.19 -6.98 1.23
CA ARG A 202 14.96 -8.00 1.97
C ARG A 202 14.11 -8.72 3.01
N SER A 203 13.31 -7.98 3.79
CA SER A 203 12.39 -8.57 4.78
C SER A 203 11.37 -9.50 4.10
N LEU A 204 10.77 -9.04 2.99
CA LEU A 204 9.80 -9.82 2.23
C LEU A 204 10.44 -11.09 1.66
N GLN A 205 11.64 -10.99 1.08
CA GLN A 205 12.38 -12.13 0.58
C GLN A 205 12.68 -13.15 1.68
N GLY A 206 13.18 -12.70 2.84
CA GLY A 206 13.48 -13.59 3.95
C GLY A 206 12.26 -14.35 4.47
N LEU A 207 11.10 -13.69 4.53
CA LEU A 207 9.84 -14.32 4.94
C LEU A 207 9.36 -15.35 3.93
N LEU A 208 9.38 -15.03 2.64
CA LEU A 208 8.93 -15.94 1.59
C LEU A 208 9.84 -17.17 1.46
N LEU A 209 11.14 -17.02 1.71
CA LEU A 209 12.11 -18.13 1.70
C LEU A 209 11.96 -19.07 2.91
N LYS A 210 11.59 -18.53 4.08
CA LYS A 210 11.41 -19.33 5.29
C LYS A 210 10.15 -20.20 5.20
N ASP A 211 9.09 -19.66 4.61
CA ASP A 211 7.80 -20.33 4.38
C ASP A 211 7.92 -21.58 3.49
N GLU A 212 9.00 -21.72 2.70
CA GLU A 212 9.25 -22.89 1.83
C GLU A 212 10.11 -23.99 2.48
N GLY A 213 10.75 -23.68 3.61
CA GLY A 213 11.60 -24.65 4.34
C GLY A 213 10.86 -25.48 5.38
N ASP A 214 9.65 -25.06 5.76
CA ASP A 214 8.80 -25.71 6.78
C ASP A 214 7.68 -26.58 6.15
N GLY A 215 7.74 -26.82 4.82
CA GLY A 215 6.80 -27.67 4.06
C GLY A 215 7.38 -29.04 3.66
#